data_AF-A0A4R6R1Y7-F1
#
_entry.id   AF-A0A4R6R1Y7-F1
#
_cell.length_a   1.000
_cell.length_b   1.000
_cell.length_c   1.000
_cell.angle_alpha   90.00
_cell.angle_beta   90.00
_cell.angle_gamma   90.00
#
_symmetry.space_group_name_H-M   'P 1'
#
loop_
_entity.id
_entity.type
_entity.pdbx_description
1 polymer ?
#
loop_
_entity_poly.entity_id
_entity_poly.type
_entity_poly.pdbx_seq_one_letter_code
_entity_poly.pdbx_strand_id
1 'polypeptide(L)'
;MATSQTIDRDKTKQIRTMLAEGTEEQVKQRYGEDVTATEEYQRAQEELRAARARQAQMRREAVEQAEREAAERERREQARAAQAEQAGSDRGSAEDRDQAEERDAAQQGQDASERDDEPSQDREDAEREKRRQAARERFKATRPPGQGRDADRGRDL
;
A
#
# COMPACT_ATOMS: atom_id res chain seq x y z
N MET A 1 -35.64 20.59 -63.00
CA MET A 1 -35.69 22.04 -62.74
C MET A 1 -35.57 22.24 -61.23
N ALA A 2 -34.64 23.07 -60.75
CA ALA A 2 -34.55 23.40 -59.33
C ALA A 2 -35.70 24.37 -58.95
N THR A 3 -36.35 24.14 -57.81
CA THR A 3 -37.37 25.07 -57.28
C THR A 3 -36.68 26.27 -56.64
N SER A 4 -37.33 27.45 -56.64
CA SER A 4 -36.80 28.69 -56.02
C SER A 4 -36.28 28.45 -54.60
N GLN A 5 -37.01 27.68 -53.79
CA GLN A 5 -36.62 27.35 -52.42
C GLN A 5 -35.32 26.53 -52.31
N THR A 6 -34.99 25.74 -53.32
CA THR A 6 -33.74 24.96 -53.34
C THR A 6 -32.56 25.87 -53.64
N ILE A 7 -32.75 26.84 -54.54
CA ILE A 7 -31.77 27.88 -54.87
C ILE A 7 -31.48 28.75 -53.64
N ASP A 8 -32.52 29.16 -52.91
CA ASP A 8 -32.37 30.01 -51.71
C ASP A 8 -31.62 29.27 -50.58
N ARG A 9 -31.88 27.97 -50.41
CA ARG A 9 -31.14 27.12 -49.47
C ARG A 9 -29.66 26.99 -49.84
N ASP A 10 -29.36 26.78 -51.11
CA ASP A 10 -27.98 26.63 -51.53
C ASP A 10 -27.22 27.96 -51.48
N LYS A 11 -27.88 29.08 -51.79
CA LYS A 11 -27.35 30.43 -51.57
C LYS A 11 -27.07 30.68 -50.08
N THR A 12 -28.01 30.35 -49.19
CA THR A 12 -27.82 30.45 -47.73
C THR A 12 -26.60 29.64 -47.26
N LYS A 13 -26.45 28.39 -47.71
CA LYS A 13 -25.29 27.56 -47.39
C LYS A 13 -23.97 28.16 -47.88
N GLN A 14 -23.94 28.71 -49.10
CA GLN A 14 -22.76 29.34 -49.67
C GLN A 14 -22.36 30.60 -48.88
N ILE A 15 -23.33 31.47 -48.59
CA ILE A 15 -23.11 32.66 -47.75
C ILE A 15 -22.59 32.25 -46.37
N ARG A 16 -23.21 31.25 -45.73
CA ARG A 16 -22.78 30.75 -44.42
C ARG A 16 -21.34 30.25 -44.43
N THR A 17 -20.95 29.52 -45.48
CA THR A 17 -19.58 28.98 -45.63
C THR A 17 -18.58 30.13 -45.78
N MET A 18 -18.90 31.11 -46.63
CA MET A 18 -18.07 32.31 -46.79
C MET A 18 -17.94 33.12 -45.49
N LEU A 19 -19.03 33.28 -44.73
CA LEU A 19 -18.99 33.95 -43.42
C LEU A 19 -18.23 33.15 -42.35
N ALA A 20 -18.15 31.82 -42.49
CA ALA A 20 -17.39 30.98 -41.57
C ALA A 20 -15.87 31.12 -41.79
N GLU A 21 -15.45 31.26 -43.04
CA GLU A 21 -14.04 31.30 -43.47
C GLU A 21 -13.50 32.73 -43.64
N GLY A 22 -14.39 33.72 -43.81
CA GLY A 22 -14.04 35.06 -44.25
C GLY A 22 -14.85 36.19 -43.60
N THR A 23 -14.96 37.30 -44.32
CA THR A 23 -15.63 38.53 -43.86
C THR A 23 -16.92 38.80 -44.63
N GLU A 24 -17.80 39.61 -44.06
CA GLU A 24 -18.99 40.14 -44.74
C GLU A 24 -18.66 40.77 -46.10
N GLU A 25 -17.48 41.40 -46.22
CA GLU A 25 -17.05 42.08 -47.42
C GLU A 25 -16.86 41.13 -48.62
N GLN A 26 -16.38 39.91 -48.36
CA GLN A 26 -16.27 38.89 -49.40
C GLN A 26 -17.64 38.43 -49.90
N VAL A 27 -18.64 38.40 -49.02
CA VAL A 27 -20.02 38.08 -49.39
C VAL A 27 -20.60 39.19 -50.26
N LYS A 28 -20.39 40.46 -49.89
CA LYS A 28 -20.80 41.62 -50.69
C LYS A 28 -20.14 41.65 -52.06
N GLN A 29 -18.83 41.38 -52.14
CA GLN A 29 -18.13 41.31 -53.42
C GLN A 29 -18.71 40.24 -54.38
N ARG A 30 -19.24 39.14 -53.83
CA ARG A 30 -19.79 38.04 -54.65
C ARG A 30 -21.25 38.23 -55.04
N TYR A 31 -22.08 38.76 -54.15
CA TYR A 31 -23.54 38.82 -54.32
C TYR A 31 -24.09 40.25 -54.45
N GLY A 32 -23.24 41.28 -54.37
CA GLY A 32 -23.62 42.69 -54.36
C GLY A 32 -23.74 43.27 -52.96
N GLU A 33 -23.68 44.60 -52.83
CA GLU A 33 -23.76 45.31 -51.54
C GLU A 33 -25.08 45.03 -50.80
N ASP A 34 -26.18 44.87 -51.54
CA ASP A 34 -27.52 44.63 -50.98
C ASP A 34 -27.69 43.23 -50.38
N VAL A 35 -26.72 42.32 -50.54
CA VAL A 35 -26.85 40.94 -50.03
C VAL A 35 -27.10 40.92 -48.53
N THR A 36 -26.58 41.88 -47.77
CA THR A 36 -26.77 41.94 -46.33
C THR A 36 -28.21 42.24 -45.90
N ALA A 37 -29.01 42.83 -46.80
CA ALA A 37 -30.44 43.07 -46.58
C ALA A 37 -31.31 41.86 -46.93
N THR A 38 -30.75 40.81 -47.55
CA THR A 38 -31.51 39.62 -47.97
C THR A 38 -31.80 38.65 -46.84
N GLU A 39 -32.92 37.92 -46.92
CA GLU A 39 -33.28 36.90 -45.95
C GLU A 39 -32.24 35.76 -45.88
N GLU A 40 -31.64 35.38 -47.03
CA GLU A 40 -30.64 34.32 -47.06
C GLU A 40 -29.39 34.68 -46.25
N TYR A 41 -28.97 35.95 -46.29
CA TYR A 41 -27.84 36.43 -45.51
C TYR A 41 -28.13 36.42 -44.01
N GLN A 42 -29.31 36.90 -43.61
CA GLN A 42 -29.72 36.92 -42.20
C GLN A 42 -29.82 35.49 -41.65
N ARG A 43 -30.45 34.57 -42.39
CA ARG A 43 -30.51 33.15 -42.01
C ARG A 43 -29.11 32.53 -41.91
N ALA A 44 -28.22 32.82 -42.86
CA ALA A 44 -26.85 32.32 -42.82
C ALA A 44 -26.09 32.80 -41.57
N GLN A 45 -26.26 34.07 -41.17
CA GLN A 45 -25.67 34.59 -39.94
C GLN A 45 -26.24 33.92 -38.68
N GLU A 46 -27.56 33.74 -38.60
CA GLU A 46 -28.21 33.10 -37.46
C GLU A 46 -27.76 31.64 -37.32
N GLU A 47 -27.74 30.88 -38.42
CA GLU A 47 -27.24 29.51 -38.45
C GLU A 47 -25.78 29.44 -38.01
N LEU A 48 -24.93 30.37 -38.49
CA LEU A 48 -23.53 30.42 -38.10
C LEU A 48 -23.36 30.74 -36.61
N ARG A 49 -24.14 31.68 -36.07
CA ARG A 49 -24.15 32.01 -34.64
C ARG A 49 -24.59 30.79 -33.82
N ALA A 50 -25.66 30.12 -34.22
CA ALA A 50 -26.16 28.93 -33.54
C ALA A 50 -25.17 27.76 -33.60
N ALA A 51 -24.45 27.59 -34.72
CA ALA A 51 -23.40 26.59 -34.86
C ALA A 51 -22.22 26.89 -33.92
N ARG A 52 -21.76 28.15 -33.87
CA ARG A 52 -20.70 28.59 -32.95
C ARG A 52 -21.10 28.45 -31.49
N ALA A 53 -22.34 28.77 -31.14
CA ALA A 53 -22.86 28.60 -29.78
C ALA A 53 -22.86 27.12 -29.37
N ARG A 54 -23.34 26.23 -30.25
CA ARG A 54 -23.29 24.77 -30.02
C ARG A 54 -21.85 24.27 -29.88
N GLN A 55 -20.93 24.75 -30.71
CA GLN A 55 -19.51 24.38 -30.60
C GLN A 55 -18.89 24.87 -29.29
N ALA A 56 -19.22 26.09 -28.85
CA ALA A 56 -18.75 26.63 -27.58
C ALA A 56 -19.30 25.82 -26.40
N GLN A 57 -20.57 25.40 -26.46
CA GLN A 57 -21.17 24.53 -25.45
C GLN A 57 -20.46 23.17 -25.39
N MET A 58 -20.28 22.49 -26.53
CA MET A 58 -19.56 21.20 -26.57
C MET A 58 -18.13 21.31 -26.03
N ARG A 59 -17.44 22.42 -26.31
CA ARG A 59 -16.10 22.68 -25.74
C ARG A 59 -16.14 22.84 -24.23
N ARG A 60 -17.14 23.57 -23.69
CA ARG A 60 -17.31 23.72 -22.24
C ARG A 60 -17.61 22.38 -21.56
N GLU A 61 -18.53 21.61 -22.11
CA GLU A 61 -18.88 20.28 -21.61
C GLU A 61 -17.69 19.33 -21.64
N ALA A 62 -16.89 19.35 -22.71
CA ALA A 62 -15.68 18.55 -22.82
C ALA A 62 -14.62 18.94 -21.78
N VAL A 63 -14.43 20.24 -21.53
CA VAL A 63 -13.52 20.73 -20.47
C VAL A 63 -14.02 20.30 -19.10
N GLU A 64 -15.30 20.51 -18.80
CA GLU A 64 -15.90 20.12 -17.52
C GLU A 64 -15.79 18.60 -17.28
N GLN A 65 -15.99 17.79 -18.33
CA GLN A 65 -15.84 16.34 -18.24
C GLN A 65 -14.37 15.95 -17.98
N ALA A 66 -13.42 16.60 -18.66
CA ALA A 66 -11.99 16.36 -18.44
C ALA A 66 -11.56 16.76 -17.02
N GLU A 67 -12.06 17.87 -16.48
CA GLU A 67 -11.80 18.31 -15.10
C GLU A 67 -12.38 17.32 -14.08
N ARG A 68 -13.61 16.84 -14.30
CA ARG A 68 -14.23 15.81 -13.45
C ARG A 68 -13.43 14.51 -13.46
N GLU A 69 -12.98 14.07 -14.63
CA GLU A 69 -12.17 12.86 -14.75
C GLU A 69 -10.80 13.03 -14.08
N ALA A 70 -10.16 14.19 -14.24
CA ALA A 70 -8.90 14.51 -13.57
C ALA A 70 -9.06 14.49 -12.05
N ALA A 71 -10.10 15.13 -11.51
CA ALA A 71 -10.40 15.12 -10.08
C ALA A 71 -10.72 13.71 -9.56
N GLU A 72 -11.41 12.87 -10.35
CA GLU A 72 -11.67 11.48 -9.97
C GLU A 72 -10.39 10.64 -9.97
N ARG A 73 -9.51 10.82 -10.95
CA ARG A 73 -8.19 10.15 -10.99
C ARG A 73 -7.35 10.55 -9.78
N GLU A 74 -7.30 11.83 -9.45
CA GLU A 74 -6.59 12.34 -8.27
C GLU A 74 -7.12 11.70 -6.98
N ARG A 75 -8.45 11.65 -6.79
CA ARG A 75 -9.06 10.99 -5.62
C ARG A 75 -8.71 9.50 -5.55
N ARG A 76 -8.72 8.79 -6.68
CA ARG A 76 -8.36 7.37 -6.73
C ARG A 76 -6.89 7.16 -6.41
N GLU A 77 -6.02 8.05 -6.86
CA GLU A 77 -4.59 8.01 -6.55
C GLU A 77 -4.33 8.30 -5.06
N GLN A 78 -4.97 9.32 -4.49
CA GLN A 78 -4.93 9.60 -3.06
C GLN A 78 -5.44 8.41 -2.22
N ALA A 79 -6.54 7.77 -2.64
CA ALA A 79 -7.05 6.58 -1.96
C ALA A 79 -6.07 5.40 -2.02
N ARG A 80 -5.35 5.21 -3.13
CA ARG A 80 -4.31 4.18 -3.25
C ARG A 80 -3.10 4.50 -2.39
N ALA A 81 -2.66 5.76 -2.34
CA ALA A 81 -1.57 6.18 -1.47
C ALA A 81 -1.91 5.92 0.00
N ALA A 82 -3.11 6.33 0.44
CA ALA A 82 -3.59 6.07 1.80
C ALA A 82 -3.66 4.57 2.13
N GLN A 83 -4.11 3.73 1.19
CA GLN A 83 -4.12 2.27 1.36
C GLN A 83 -2.70 1.68 1.46
N ALA A 84 -1.76 2.20 0.67
CA ALA A 84 -0.36 1.76 0.71
C ALA A 84 0.32 2.15 2.03
N GLU A 85 0.06 3.37 2.54
CA GLU A 85 0.53 3.83 3.84
C GLU A 85 -0.04 2.96 4.98
N GLN A 86 -1.34 2.66 4.94
CA GLN A 86 -1.99 1.82 5.95
C GLN A 86 -1.43 0.39 5.93
N ALA A 87 -1.30 -0.23 4.75
CA ALA A 87 -0.73 -1.56 4.61
C ALA A 87 0.74 -1.63 5.05
N GLY A 88 1.52 -0.57 4.81
CA GLY A 88 2.90 -0.44 5.29
C GLY A 88 2.97 -0.34 6.83
N SER A 89 2.07 0.45 7.44
CA SER A 89 1.97 0.59 8.89
C SER A 89 1.57 -0.71 9.58
N ASP A 90 0.59 -1.44 9.03
CA ASP A 90 0.14 -2.73 9.57
C ASP A 90 1.25 -3.78 9.48
N ARG A 91 2.01 -3.79 8.39
CA ARG A 91 3.17 -4.68 8.22
C ARG A 91 4.30 -4.34 9.19
N GLY A 92 4.66 -3.07 9.34
CA GLY A 92 5.69 -2.65 10.30
C GLY A 92 5.33 -3.03 11.73
N SER A 93 4.06 -2.84 12.10
CA SER A 93 3.56 -3.23 13.43
C SER A 93 3.58 -4.74 13.68
N ALA A 94 3.37 -5.55 12.63
CA ALA A 94 3.46 -7.01 12.71
C ALA A 94 4.92 -7.46 12.84
N GLU A 95 5.83 -6.91 12.04
CA GLU A 95 7.27 -7.21 12.10
C GLU A 95 7.88 -6.81 13.47
N ASP A 96 7.40 -5.71 14.08
CA ASP A 96 7.80 -5.29 15.43
C ASP A 96 7.32 -6.27 16.52
N ARG A 97 6.11 -6.81 16.39
CA ARG A 97 5.58 -7.82 17.33
C ARG A 97 6.35 -9.13 17.20
N ASP A 98 6.57 -9.60 15.98
CA ASP A 98 7.31 -10.84 15.73
C ASP A 98 8.75 -10.73 16.29
N GLN A 99 9.41 -9.57 16.15
CA GLN A 99 10.72 -9.33 16.77
C GLN A 99 10.68 -9.28 18.30
N ALA A 100 9.61 -8.74 18.89
CA ALA A 100 9.45 -8.74 20.34
C ALA A 100 9.27 -10.17 20.88
N GLU A 101 8.43 -10.98 20.20
CA GLU A 101 8.20 -12.38 20.55
C GLU A 101 9.46 -13.24 20.39
N GLU A 102 10.26 -13.02 19.34
CA GLU A 102 11.54 -13.70 19.16
C GLU A 102 12.54 -13.39 20.28
N ARG A 103 12.59 -12.14 20.76
CA ARG A 103 13.46 -11.75 21.88
C ARG A 103 13.01 -12.39 23.19
N ASP A 104 11.71 -12.38 23.46
CA ASP A 104 11.14 -13.00 24.67
C ASP A 104 11.40 -14.52 24.67
N ALA A 105 11.23 -15.19 23.52
CA ALA A 105 11.53 -16.61 23.38
C ALA A 105 13.03 -16.93 23.54
N ALA A 106 13.91 -16.09 22.99
CA ALA A 106 15.36 -16.24 23.16
C ALA A 106 15.78 -16.07 24.63
N GLN A 107 15.16 -15.14 25.36
CA GLN A 107 15.45 -14.92 26.77
C GLN A 107 14.95 -16.07 27.65
N GLN A 108 13.75 -16.61 27.40
CA GLN A 108 13.28 -17.82 28.09
C GLN A 108 14.16 -19.04 27.79
N GLY A 109 14.68 -19.15 26.56
CA GLY A 109 15.64 -20.20 26.20
C GLY A 109 16.97 -20.08 26.96
N GLN A 110 17.45 -18.86 27.20
CA GLN A 110 18.64 -18.62 28.03
C GLN A 110 18.37 -18.94 29.51
N ASP A 111 17.26 -18.47 30.08
CA ASP A 111 16.86 -18.79 31.46
C ASP A 111 16.65 -20.30 31.67
N ALA A 112 16.14 -21.02 30.66
CA ALA A 112 15.99 -22.47 30.71
C ALA A 112 17.35 -23.19 30.64
N SER A 113 18.29 -22.68 29.85
CA SER A 113 19.64 -23.23 29.73
C SER A 113 20.49 -22.99 30.98
N GLU A 114 20.33 -21.83 31.64
CA GLU A 114 20.99 -21.52 32.91
C GLU A 114 20.51 -22.43 34.06
N ARG A 115 19.28 -22.96 33.99
CA ARG A 115 18.78 -23.95 34.94
C ARG A 115 19.33 -25.36 34.72
N ASP A 116 19.74 -25.70 33.50
CA ASP A 116 20.33 -27.01 33.18
C ASP A 116 21.84 -27.08 33.51
N ASP A 117 22.49 -25.95 33.81
CA ASP A 117 23.89 -25.86 34.25
C ASP A 117 24.07 -25.89 35.80
N GLU A 118 23.00 -25.99 36.59
CA GLU A 118 23.13 -26.35 38.01
C GLU A 118 23.61 -27.82 38.10
N PRO A 119 24.74 -28.12 38.77
CA PRO A 119 25.17 -29.50 38.94
C PRO A 119 24.07 -30.22 39.71
N SER A 120 23.39 -31.17 39.05
CA SER A 120 22.32 -31.92 39.70
C SER A 120 22.84 -32.51 41.00
N GLN A 121 22.01 -32.46 42.05
CA GLN A 121 22.33 -32.92 43.40
C GLN A 121 22.89 -34.36 43.40
N ASP A 122 22.46 -35.18 42.44
CA ASP A 122 22.98 -36.52 42.18
C ASP A 122 24.47 -36.57 41.80
N ARG A 123 25.00 -35.57 41.09
CA ARG A 123 26.44 -35.46 40.78
C ARG A 123 27.25 -35.03 42.01
N GLU A 124 26.73 -34.12 42.83
CA GLU A 124 27.37 -33.74 44.10
C GLU A 124 27.44 -34.92 45.07
N ASP A 125 26.35 -35.71 45.16
CA ASP A 125 26.30 -36.90 46.01
C ASP A 125 27.25 -38.01 45.52
N ALA A 126 27.35 -38.20 44.19
CA ALA A 126 28.30 -39.14 43.61
C ALA A 126 29.77 -38.77 43.88
N GLU A 127 30.11 -37.48 43.86
CA GLU A 127 31.45 -37.02 44.23
C GLU A 127 31.72 -37.19 45.74
N ARG A 128 30.73 -36.89 46.59
CA ARG A 128 30.85 -37.11 48.05
C ARG A 128 31.08 -38.57 48.39
N GLU A 129 30.37 -39.49 47.74
CA GLU A 129 30.53 -40.94 47.92
C GLU A 129 31.95 -41.39 47.52
N LYS A 130 32.47 -40.90 46.38
CA LYS A 130 33.85 -41.17 45.94
C LYS A 130 34.90 -40.66 46.95
N ARG A 131 34.72 -39.45 47.48
CA ARG A 131 35.62 -38.90 48.51
C ARG A 131 35.56 -39.71 49.80
N ARG A 132 34.38 -40.18 50.23
CA ARG A 132 34.22 -41.08 51.38
C ARG A 132 34.91 -42.43 51.17
N GLN A 133 34.79 -43.04 50.00
CA GLN A 133 35.47 -44.29 49.70
C GLN A 133 37.00 -44.12 49.71
N ALA A 134 37.51 -43.05 49.10
CA ALA A 134 38.94 -42.74 49.15
C ALA A 134 39.46 -42.52 50.59
N ALA A 135 38.66 -41.87 51.45
CA ALA A 135 38.99 -41.71 52.86
C ALA A 135 38.98 -43.05 53.63
N ARG A 136 38.02 -43.94 53.34
CA ARG A 136 37.94 -45.29 53.95
C ARG A 136 39.11 -46.18 53.54
N GLU A 137 39.51 -46.14 52.28
CA GLU A 137 40.69 -46.83 51.74
C GLU A 137 41.97 -46.34 52.44
N ARG A 138 42.14 -45.02 52.55
CA ARG A 138 43.28 -44.42 53.28
C ARG A 138 43.29 -44.81 54.74
N PHE A 139 42.13 -44.82 55.41
CA PHE A 139 42.01 -45.21 56.81
C PHE A 139 42.33 -46.70 57.05
N LYS A 140 41.90 -47.60 56.15
CA LYS A 140 42.27 -49.02 56.18
C LYS A 140 43.78 -49.22 55.97
N ALA A 141 44.38 -48.47 55.06
CA ALA A 141 45.83 -48.55 54.79
C ALA A 141 46.69 -48.08 55.97
N THR A 142 46.18 -47.18 56.81
CA THR A 142 46.86 -46.71 58.03
C THR A 142 46.55 -47.55 59.28
N ARG A 143 45.74 -48.62 59.17
CA ARG A 143 45.35 -49.44 60.32
C ARG A 143 46.22 -50.70 60.39
N PRO A 144 46.96 -50.95 61.49
CA PRO A 144 47.80 -52.13 61.61
C PRO A 144 46.94 -53.42 61.59
N PRO A 145 47.38 -54.49 60.91
CA PRO A 145 46.64 -55.74 60.85
C PRO A 145 46.62 -56.38 62.25
N GLY A 146 45.46 -56.38 62.92
CA GLY A 146 45.31 -57.06 64.22
C GLY A 146 44.23 -56.55 65.17
N GLN A 147 43.59 -55.40 64.94
CA GLN A 147 42.50 -54.92 65.82
C GLN A 147 41.14 -54.92 65.12
N GLY A 148 40.48 -56.06 65.22
CA GLY A 148 39.08 -56.21 64.83
C GLY A 148 38.52 -57.52 65.36
N ARG A 149 38.10 -57.53 66.64
CA ARG A 149 36.91 -58.22 67.17
C ARG A 149 36.85 -58.04 68.69
N ASP A 150 35.62 -58.01 69.19
CA ASP A 150 35.19 -58.15 70.58
C ASP A 150 35.14 -56.87 71.43
N ALA A 151 34.04 -56.12 71.25
CA ALA A 151 33.44 -55.32 72.32
C ALA A 151 31.92 -55.47 72.30
N ASP A 152 31.44 -56.71 72.14
CA ASP A 152 30.01 -57.03 72.19
C ASP A 152 29.77 -58.39 72.86
N ARG A 153 30.33 -58.59 74.06
CA ARG A 153 29.85 -59.56 75.07
C ARG A 153 30.24 -59.11 76.48
N GLY A 154 29.23 -58.91 77.31
CA GLY A 154 29.39 -58.62 78.74
C GLY A 154 28.11 -58.10 79.39
N ARG A 155 26.96 -58.62 78.96
CA ARG A 155 25.70 -58.61 79.72
C ARG A 155 25.78 -59.81 80.65
N ASP A 156 25.40 -59.61 81.91
CA ASP A 156 25.30 -60.59 82.99
C ASP A 156 26.59 -60.81 83.80
N LEU A 157 26.75 -60.04 84.89
CA LEU A 157 26.91 -60.49 86.28
C LEU A 157 26.76 -59.29 87.24
#